data_AF-A0A838VUN8-F1
#
_entry.id   AF-A0A838VUN8-F1
#
_cell.length_a   1.000
_cell.length_b   1.000
_cell.length_c   1.000
_cell.angle_alpha   90.00
_cell.angle_beta   90.00
_cell.angle_gamma   90.00
#
_symmetry.space_group_name_H-M   'P 1'
#
loop_
_entity.id
_entity.type
_entity.pdbx_description
1 polymer ?
#
loop_
_entity_poly.entity_id
_entity_poly.type
_entity_poly.pdbx_seq_one_letter_code
_entity_poly.pdbx_strand_id
1 'polypeptide(L)' 'MSNSDDIRCEAISALIERLGIAKTAFYIRETMSQPVDYLKLKEQLFGEMTVDDICSEIQRNQS' A
#
# COMPACT_ATOMS: atom_id res chain seq x y z
N MET A 1 11.81 3.74 19.86
CA MET A 1 11.84 3.44 18.41
C MET A 1 12.94 2.43 18.16
N SER A 2 12.74 1.52 17.21
CA SER A 2 13.80 0.59 16.78
C SER A 2 14.84 1.38 15.98
N ASN A 3 16.11 0.99 16.04
CA ASN A 3 17.20 1.56 15.23
C ASN A 3 16.85 1.59 13.72
N SER A 4 15.99 0.67 13.26
CA SER A 4 15.52 0.63 11.88
C SER A 4 14.55 1.76 11.50
N ASP A 5 13.79 2.31 12.45
CA ASP A 5 12.82 3.37 12.18
C ASP A 5 13.55 4.72 12.02
N ASP A 6 14.59 4.94 12.82
CA ASP A 6 15.41 6.15 12.76
C ASP A 6 16.18 6.23 11.43
N ILE A 7 16.77 5.12 10.98
CA ILE A 7 17.44 5.02 9.67
C ILE A 7 16.46 5.30 8.52
N ARG A 8 15.21 4.82 8.63
CA ARG A 8 14.18 5.05 7.59
C ARG A 8 13.78 6.53 7.53
N CYS A 9 13.59 7.17 8.69
CA CYS A 9 13.26 8.59 8.78
C CYS A 9 14.39 9.47 8.20
N GLU A 10 15.65 9.15 8.50
CA GLU A 10 16.82 9.86 7.96
C GLU A 10 16.91 9.73 6.44
N ALA A 11 16.72 8.51 5.90
CA ALA A 11 16.74 8.26 4.46
C ALA A 11 15.63 9.02 3.71
N ILE A 12 14.40 9.03 4.25
CA ILE A 12 13.27 9.78 3.66
C ILE A 12 13.55 11.29 3.71
N SER A 13 14.13 11.78 4.81
CA SER A 13 14.47 13.20 4.97
C SER A 13 15.52 13.64 3.94
N ALA A 14 16.58 12.84 3.74
CA ALA A 14 17.60 13.11 2.73
C ALA A 14 17.03 13.10 1.29
N LEU A 15 16.03 12.28 1.00
CA LEU A 15 15.34 12.28 -0.29
C LEU A 15 14.49 13.55 -0.47
N ILE A 16 13.75 13.98 0.56
CA ILE A 16 12.95 15.21 0.52
C ILE A 16 13.85 16.43 0.29
N GLU A 17 14.99 16.53 0.98
CA GLU A 17 15.94 17.65 0.81
C GLU A 17 16.48 17.75 -0.62
N ARG A 18 16.76 16.60 -1.26
CA ARG A 18 17.34 16.57 -2.61
C ARG A 18 16.33 16.68 -3.74
N LEU A 19 15.16 16.07 -3.59
CA LEU A 19 14.19 15.91 -4.68
C LEU A 19 12.94 16.77 -4.50
N GLY A 20 12.69 17.27 -3.29
CA GLY A 20 11.43 17.88 -2.90
C GLY A 20 10.33 16.84 -2.62
N ILE A 21 9.38 17.24 -1.78
CA ILE A 21 8.36 16.34 -1.22
C ILE A 21 7.54 15.59 -2.29
N ALA A 22 7.20 16.26 -3.39
CA ALA A 22 6.41 15.66 -4.46
C ALA A 22 7.18 14.52 -5.15
N LYS A 23 8.41 14.77 -5.62
CA LYS A 23 9.21 13.77 -6.32
C LYS A 23 9.59 12.59 -5.41
N THR A 24 9.85 12.86 -4.13
CA THR A 24 10.08 11.81 -3.14
C THR A 24 8.85 10.94 -2.95
N ALA A 25 7.65 11.52 -2.85
CA ALA A 25 6.40 10.75 -2.78
C ALA A 25 6.17 9.88 -4.03
N PHE A 26 6.45 10.41 -5.23
CA PHE A 26 6.44 9.64 -6.47
C PHE A 26 7.45 8.49 -6.43
N TYR A 27 8.71 8.75 -6.06
CA TYR A 27 9.77 7.75 -6.01
C TYR A 27 9.48 6.61 -5.01
N ILE A 28 9.01 6.95 -3.81
CA ILE A 28 8.60 5.95 -2.81
C ILE A 28 7.42 5.16 -3.34
N ARG A 29 6.43 5.80 -3.96
CA ARG A 29 5.30 5.08 -4.56
C ARG A 29 5.74 4.15 -5.69
N GLU A 30 6.65 4.54 -6.58
CA GLU A 30 7.03 3.70 -7.72
C GLU A 30 8.05 2.61 -7.36
N THR A 31 8.91 2.89 -6.37
CA THR A 31 10.07 2.03 -6.05
C THR A 31 9.89 1.25 -4.75
N MET A 32 9.08 1.78 -3.82
CA MET A 32 8.78 1.17 -2.52
C MET A 32 7.30 0.79 -2.37
N SER A 33 6.45 1.00 -3.39
CA SER A 33 5.25 0.18 -3.54
C SER A 33 5.73 -1.26 -3.68
N GLN A 34 5.58 -2.04 -2.62
CA GLN A 34 5.73 -3.49 -2.76
C GLN A 34 4.85 -3.95 -3.93
N PRO A 35 5.29 -4.92 -4.76
CA PRO A 35 4.39 -5.62 -5.65
C PRO A 35 3.42 -6.38 -4.75
N VAL A 36 2.30 -5.75 -4.43
CA VAL A 36 1.19 -6.45 -3.80
C VAL A 36 0.67 -7.37 -4.87
N ASP A 37 0.95 -8.66 -4.73
CA ASP A 37 0.41 -9.68 -5.61
C ASP A 37 -1.11 -9.62 -5.47
N TYR A 38 -1.74 -8.91 -6.40
CA TYR A 38 -3.17 -8.66 -6.40
C TYR A 38 -3.96 -9.97 -6.42
N LEU A 39 -3.41 -11.02 -7.06
CA LEU A 39 -4.03 -12.32 -7.09
C LEU A 39 -3.97 -12.96 -5.71
N LYS A 40 -2.81 -12.92 -5.05
CA LYS A 40 -2.67 -13.41 -3.67
C LYS A 40 -3.56 -12.65 -2.69
N LEU A 41 -3.64 -11.33 -2.82
CA LEU A 41 -4.47 -10.49 -1.95
C LEU A 41 -5.95 -10.76 -2.19
N LYS A 42 -6.38 -10.86 -3.45
CA LYS A 42 -7.75 -11.21 -3.83
C LYS A 42 -8.13 -12.58 -3.28
N GLU A 43 -7.25 -13.56 -3.37
CA GLU A 43 -7.46 -14.90 -2.82
C GLU A 43 -7.60 -14.88 -1.30
N GLN A 44 -6.74 -14.13 -0.60
CA GLN A 44 -6.82 -13.99 0.86
C GLN A 44 -8.10 -13.30 1.35
N LEU A 45 -8.61 -12.34 0.57
CA LEU A 45 -9.78 -11.55 0.95
C LEU A 45 -11.11 -12.19 0.53
N PHE A 46 -11.13 -12.91 -0.60
CA PHE A 46 -12.37 -13.35 -1.24
C PHE A 46 -12.34 -14.81 -1.72
N GLY A 47 -11.26 -15.56 -1.49
CA GLY A 47 -11.12 -16.94 -2.00
C GLY A 47 -12.18 -17.91 -1.49
N GLU A 48 -12.75 -17.65 -0.31
CA GLU A 48 -13.85 -18.43 0.28
C GLU A 48 -15.24 -17.86 -0.03
N MET A 49 -15.32 -16.71 -0.71
CA MET A 49 -16.59 -16.04 -1.04
C MET A 49 -17.02 -16.36 -2.46
N THR A 50 -18.30 -16.64 -2.66
CA THR A 50 -18.86 -16.69 -4.00
C THR A 50 -18.98 -15.28 -4.59
N VAL A 51 -19.12 -15.20 -5.91
CA VAL A 51 -19.37 -13.92 -6.59
C VAL A 51 -20.63 -13.24 -6.03
N ASP A 52 -21.66 -14.02 -5.70
CA ASP A 52 -22.92 -13.51 -5.15
C ASP A 52 -22.72 -12.94 -3.74
N ASP A 53 -21.87 -13.55 -2.91
CA ASP A 53 -21.52 -13.03 -1.58
C ASP A 53 -20.80 -11.68 -1.70
N ILE A 54 -19.85 -11.58 -2.62
CA ILE A 54 -19.09 -10.35 -2.86
C ILE A 54 -20.02 -9.23 -3.35
N CYS A 55 -20.90 -9.53 -4.30
CA CYS A 55 -21.88 -8.56 -4.80
C CYS A 55 -22.85 -8.10 -3.70
N SER A 56 -23.27 -9.02 -2.83
CA SER A 56 -24.14 -8.71 -1.69
C SER A 56 -23.47 -7.79 -0.66
N GLU A 57 -22.18 -8.03 -0.35
CA GLU A 57 -21.40 -7.15 0.53
C GLU A 57 -21.19 -5.75 -0.07
N ILE A 58 -20.94 -5.66 -1.39
CA ILE A 58 -20.80 -4.37 -2.07
C ILE A 58 -22.10 -3.56 -1.96
N GLN A 59 -23.25 -4.20 -2.17
CA GLN A 59 -24.56 -3.55 -2.05
C GLN A 59 -24.86 -3.13 -0.61
N ARG A 60 -24.51 -3.96 0.39
CA ARG A 60 -24.70 -3.64 1.82
C ARG A 60 -23.84 -2.45 2.28
N ASN A 61 -22.65 -2.28 1.71
CA ASN A 61 -21.75 -1.16 2.06
C ASN A 61 -22.05 0.14 1.28
N GLN A 62 -23.05 0.13 0.40
CA GLN A 62 -23.52 1.33 -0.33
C GLN A 62 -24.74 2.00 0.30
N SER A 63 -25.34 1.38 1.33
CA SER A 63 -26.42 1.92 2.16
C SER A 63 -25.89 2.55 3.44
#